data_AF-A0A2G6CHN7-F1
#
_entry.id   AF-A0A2G6CHN7-F1
#
_cell.length_a   1.000
_cell.length_b   1.000
_cell.length_c   1.000
_cell.angle_alpha   90.00
_cell.angle_beta   90.00
_cell.angle_gamma   90.00
#
_symmetry.space_group_name_H-M   'P 1'
#
loop_
_entity.id
_entity.type
_entity.pdbx_description
1 polymer ?
#
loop_
_entity_poly.entity_id
_entity_poly.type
_entity_poly.pdbx_seq_one_letter_code
_entity_poly.pdbx_strand_id
1 'polypeptide(L)'
;MQNRISIDAYERLKKWERKMRITFIGWCAAFILVFAFAFLFDANTLTVNSLVAGLLIWAGYNVFLQFSEKCPNCQYRIGFSSSLRLPESCKKCGISYQQDPEPKSTDRK
;
A
#
# COMPACT_ATOMS: atom_id res chain seq x y z
N MET A 1 25.79 12.26 -9.59
CA MET A 1 25.42 10.99 -10.25
C MET A 1 23.92 10.82 -10.15
N GLN A 2 23.25 10.71 -11.30
CA GLN A 2 21.80 10.81 -11.42
C GLN A 2 21.16 9.49 -10.98
N ASN A 3 20.96 9.32 -9.68
CA ASN A 3 20.40 8.12 -9.05
C ASN A 3 18.86 8.15 -9.15
N ARG A 4 18.36 8.11 -10.39
CA ARG A 4 16.92 8.14 -10.69
C ARG A 4 16.46 6.78 -11.19
N ILE A 5 15.25 6.37 -10.77
CA ILE A 5 14.56 5.20 -11.30
C ILE A 5 13.95 5.49 -12.66
N SER A 6 13.83 4.46 -13.51
CA SER A 6 13.11 4.56 -14.78
C SER A 6 11.64 4.92 -14.57
N ILE A 7 11.06 5.62 -15.55
CA ILE A 7 9.65 6.03 -15.51
C ILE A 7 8.73 4.81 -15.36
N ASP A 8 9.03 3.72 -16.06
CA ASP A 8 8.27 2.46 -15.97
C ASP A 8 8.30 1.86 -14.56
N ALA A 9 9.46 1.92 -13.89
CA ALA A 9 9.57 1.45 -12.52
C ALA A 9 8.72 2.32 -11.59
N TYR A 10 8.80 3.64 -11.73
CA TYR A 10 7.98 4.55 -10.92
C TYR A 10 6.47 4.32 -11.09
N GLU A 11 5.99 4.14 -12.32
CA GLU A 11 4.58 3.84 -12.58
C GLU A 11 4.12 2.53 -11.94
N ARG A 12 4.95 1.49 -11.99
CA ARG A 12 4.66 0.21 -11.33
C ARG A 12 4.52 0.38 -9.82
N LEU A 13 5.43 1.11 -9.19
CA LEU A 13 5.34 1.39 -7.75
C LEU A 13 4.09 2.20 -7.39
N LYS A 14 3.69 3.16 -8.23
CA LYS A 14 2.47 3.96 -8.01
C LYS A 14 1.19 3.15 -8.17
N LYS A 15 1.14 2.23 -9.15
CA LYS A 15 0.03 1.28 -9.31
C LYS A 15 -0.07 0.35 -8.10
N TRP A 16 1.07 -0.14 -7.61
CA TRP A 16 1.13 -0.95 -6.40
C TRP A 16 0.63 -0.18 -5.17
N GLU A 17 1.08 1.07 -4.96
CA GLU A 17 0.63 1.90 -3.84
C GLU A 17 -0.89 2.10 -3.87
N ARG A 18 -1.44 2.43 -5.05
CA ARG A 18 -2.89 2.61 -5.21
C ARG A 18 -3.65 1.32 -4.89
N LYS A 19 -3.17 0.17 -5.37
CA LYS A 19 -3.80 -1.13 -5.11
C LYS A 19 -3.77 -1.45 -3.62
N MET A 20 -2.62 -1.33 -2.97
CA MET A 20 -2.46 -1.56 -1.53
C MET A 20 -3.38 -0.65 -0.72
N ARG A 21 -3.44 0.65 -1.05
CA ARG A 21 -4.29 1.61 -0.36
C ARG A 21 -5.78 1.28 -0.49
N ILE A 22 -6.24 0.95 -1.70
CA ILE A 22 -7.64 0.59 -1.94
C ILE A 22 -7.99 -0.71 -1.21
N THR A 23 -7.14 -1.73 -1.26
CA THR A 23 -7.38 -3.01 -0.57
C THR A 23 -7.40 -2.84 0.95
N PHE A 24 -6.51 -2.02 1.50
CA PHE A 24 -6.48 -1.72 2.94
C PHE A 24 -7.72 -0.95 3.39
N ILE A 25 -8.12 0.10 2.66
CA ILE A 25 -9.34 0.87 2.97
C ILE A 25 -10.58 -0.04 2.89
N GLY A 26 -10.66 -0.89 1.86
CA GLY A 26 -11.75 -1.87 1.72
C GLY A 26 -11.79 -2.85 2.88
N TRP A 27 -10.64 -3.33 3.34
CA TRP A 27 -10.54 -4.21 4.51
C TRP A 27 -11.00 -3.51 5.81
N CYS A 28 -10.57 -2.26 6.05
CA CYS A 28 -11.04 -1.50 7.22
C CYS A 28 -12.55 -1.28 7.18
N ALA A 29 -13.10 -0.93 6.02
CA ALA A 29 -14.55 -0.74 5.85
C ALA A 29 -15.32 -2.05 6.11
N ALA A 30 -14.84 -3.17 5.56
CA ALA A 30 -15.44 -4.48 5.80
C ALA A 30 -15.35 -4.89 7.29
N PHE A 31 -14.23 -4.62 7.96
CA PHE A 31 -14.07 -4.88 9.38
C PHE A 31 -15.09 -4.11 10.22
N ILE A 32 -15.26 -2.81 9.95
CA ILE A 32 -16.27 -1.97 10.63
C ILE A 32 -17.68 -2.49 10.37
N LEU A 33 -18.00 -2.88 9.13
CA LEU A 33 -19.32 -3.43 8.79
C LEU A 33 -19.62 -4.74 9.51
N VAL A 34 -18.66 -5.68 9.53
CA VAL A 34 -18.83 -6.95 10.25
C VAL A 34 -18.99 -6.70 11.76
N PHE A 35 -18.18 -5.80 12.32
CA PHE A 35 -18.27 -5.46 13.73
C PHE A 35 -19.60 -4.79 14.09
N ALA A 36 -20.05 -3.84 13.28
CA ALA A 36 -21.36 -3.20 13.44
C ALA A 36 -22.49 -4.22 13.30
N PHE A 37 -22.40 -5.15 12.34
CA PHE A 37 -23.40 -6.19 12.15
C PHE A 37 -23.46 -7.15 13.34
N ALA A 38 -22.31 -7.57 13.88
CA ALA A 38 -22.26 -8.42 15.07
C ALA A 38 -22.78 -7.73 16.33
N PHE A 39 -22.72 -6.39 16.40
CA PHE A 39 -23.19 -5.62 17.56
C PHE A 39 -24.67 -5.21 17.46
N LEU A 40 -25.15 -4.90 16.25
CA LEU A 40 -26.52 -4.47 16.00
C LEU A 40 -27.49 -5.65 15.86
N PHE A 41 -27.02 -6.77 15.32
CA PHE A 41 -27.80 -7.98 15.18
C PHE A 41 -27.24 -9.01 16.16
N ASP A 42 -28.12 -9.66 16.93
CA ASP A 42 -27.77 -10.81 17.77
C ASP A 42 -27.44 -12.02 16.86
N ALA A 43 -26.33 -11.88 16.16
CA ALA A 43 -25.91 -12.76 15.10
C ALA A 43 -25.34 -14.03 15.72
N ASN A 44 -25.78 -15.17 15.21
CA ASN A 44 -25.30 -16.47 15.67
C ASN A 44 -23.77 -16.56 15.57
N THR A 45 -23.15 -17.14 16.59
CA THR A 45 -21.69 -17.24 16.76
C THR A 45 -21.00 -17.87 15.54
N LEU A 46 -21.67 -18.81 14.86
CA LEU A 46 -21.16 -19.44 13.64
C LEU A 46 -21.03 -18.43 12.48
N THR A 47 -21.99 -17.52 12.33
CA THR A 47 -22.00 -16.48 11.28
C THR A 47 -20.93 -15.43 11.55
N VAL A 48 -20.77 -15.01 12.81
CA VAL A 48 -19.72 -14.06 13.19
C VAL A 48 -18.33 -14.68 12.97
N ASN A 49 -18.14 -15.94 13.38
CA ASN A 49 -16.87 -16.64 13.18
C ASN A 49 -16.49 -16.78 11.70
N SER A 50 -17.44 -17.08 10.81
CA SER A 50 -17.16 -17.20 9.38
C SER A 50 -16.78 -15.85 8.74
N LEU A 51 -17.46 -14.77 9.14
CA LEU A 51 -17.13 -13.40 8.71
C LEU A 51 -15.73 -12.97 9.20
N VAL A 52 -15.42 -13.25 10.47
CA VAL A 52 -14.10 -12.95 11.05
C VAL A 52 -13.00 -13.77 10.36
N ALA A 53 -13.24 -15.06 10.07
CA ALA A 53 -12.29 -15.87 9.32
C ALA A 53 -12.02 -15.30 7.92
N GLY A 54 -13.05 -14.84 7.21
CA GLY A 54 -12.91 -14.14 5.93
C GLY A 54 -12.08 -12.86 6.03
N LEU A 55 -12.30 -12.07 7.08
CA LEU A 55 -11.50 -10.85 7.36
C LEU A 55 -10.03 -11.17 7.63
N LEU A 56 -9.74 -12.26 8.34
CA LEU A 56 -8.37 -12.70 8.60
C LEU A 56 -7.64 -13.16 7.33
N ILE A 57 -8.33 -13.90 6.45
CA ILE A 57 -7.77 -14.30 5.15
C ILE A 57 -7.46 -13.05 4.31
N TRP A 58 -8.37 -12.08 4.30
CA TRP A 58 -8.16 -10.83 3.58
C TRP A 58 -7.05 -9.98 4.20
N ALA A 59 -6.93 -9.96 5.53
CA ALA A 59 -5.79 -9.34 6.21
C ALA A 59 -4.46 -9.97 5.76
N GLY A 60 -4.40 -11.30 5.69
CA GLY A 60 -3.24 -12.04 5.17
C GLY A 60 -2.91 -11.65 3.72
N TYR A 61 -3.91 -11.49 2.86
CA TYR A 61 -3.71 -11.01 1.49
C TYR A 61 -3.13 -9.60 1.44
N ASN A 62 -3.59 -8.69 2.30
CA ASN A 62 -3.04 -7.33 2.40
C ASN A 62 -1.56 -7.34 2.80
N VAL A 63 -1.20 -8.18 3.77
CA VAL A 63 0.19 -8.38 4.20
C VAL A 63 1.03 -8.93 3.05
N PHE A 64 0.54 -9.93 2.33
CA PHE A 64 1.24 -10.48 1.16
C PHE A 64 1.47 -9.42 0.08
N LEU A 65 0.44 -8.62 -0.22
CA LEU A 65 0.52 -7.52 -1.18
C LEU A 65 1.53 -6.45 -0.74
N GLN A 66 1.60 -6.15 0.56
CA GLN A 66 2.57 -5.23 1.15
C GLN A 66 4.01 -5.72 0.95
N PHE A 67 4.25 -7.03 1.02
CA PHE A 67 5.58 -7.62 0.86
C PHE A 67 5.95 -8.03 -0.58
N SER A 68 5.01 -7.92 -1.53
CA SER A 68 5.20 -8.31 -2.94
C SER A 68 6.22 -7.42 -3.66
N GLU A 69 6.25 -6.12 -3.36
CA GLU A 69 7.03 -5.17 -4.15
C GLU A 69 8.46 -4.96 -3.61
N LYS A 70 9.43 -4.96 -4.53
CA LYS A 70 10.85 -4.81 -4.26
C LYS A 70 11.40 -3.58 -4.96
N CYS A 71 12.45 -2.99 -4.40
CA CYS A 71 13.19 -1.92 -5.03
C CYS A 71 13.79 -2.41 -6.37
N PRO A 72 13.59 -1.71 -7.50
CA PRO A 72 14.12 -2.12 -8.80
C PRO A 72 15.65 -2.10 -8.85
N ASN A 73 16.30 -1.29 -8.02
CA ASN A 73 17.77 -1.16 -7.99
C ASN A 73 18.43 -2.19 -7.05
N CYS A 74 17.97 -2.29 -5.81
CA CYS A 74 18.63 -3.12 -4.78
C CYS A 74 17.84 -4.35 -4.33
N GLN A 75 16.68 -4.63 -4.95
CA GLN A 75 15.78 -5.75 -4.63
C GLN A 75 15.28 -5.76 -3.17
N TYR A 76 15.49 -4.68 -2.41
CA TYR A 76 15.04 -4.57 -1.04
C TYR A 76 13.51 -4.50 -0.96
N ARG A 77 12.89 -5.26 -0.07
CA ARG A 77 11.44 -5.30 0.09
C ARG A 77 10.95 -3.97 0.67
N ILE A 78 10.12 -3.25 -0.09
CA ILE A 78 9.66 -1.91 0.27
C ILE A 78 8.63 -2.00 1.42
N GLY A 79 7.88 -3.10 1.50
CA GLY A 79 6.87 -3.38 2.52
C GLY A 79 7.31 -3.23 3.97
N PHE A 80 8.61 -3.36 4.27
CA PHE A 80 9.15 -3.20 5.64
C PHE A 80 9.32 -1.74 6.07
N SER A 81 9.25 -0.78 5.16
CA SER A 81 9.44 0.66 5.46
C SER A 81 8.34 1.57 4.90
N SER A 82 7.49 1.09 3.99
CA SER A 82 6.35 1.87 3.48
C SER A 82 5.17 1.77 4.45
N SER A 83 4.98 2.81 5.26
CA SER A 83 3.73 3.07 5.97
C SER A 83 2.66 3.46 4.95
N LEU A 84 2.01 2.49 4.29
CA LEU A 84 0.92 2.64 3.31
C LEU A 84 1.17 3.54 2.08
N ARG A 85 2.30 4.24 2.05
CA ARG A 85 2.69 5.25 1.07
C ARG A 85 4.12 4.94 0.63
N LEU A 86 4.42 5.24 -0.62
CA LEU A 86 5.76 5.09 -1.14
C LEU A 86 6.72 6.05 -0.39
N PRO A 87 7.82 5.56 0.22
CA PRO A 87 8.80 6.42 0.85
C PRO A 87 9.53 7.26 -0.21
N GLU A 88 10.03 8.44 0.19
CA GLU A 88 10.76 9.33 -0.72
C GLU A 88 12.06 8.72 -1.23
N SER A 89 12.71 7.87 -0.44
CA SER A 89 13.95 7.19 -0.81
C SER A 89 14.04 5.76 -0.26
N CYS A 90 14.84 4.92 -0.92
CA CYS A 90 15.10 3.56 -0.45
C CYS A 90 16.13 3.56 0.69
N LYS A 91 15.81 2.97 1.85
CA LYS A 91 16.75 2.88 2.99
C LYS A 91 18.06 2.13 2.69
N LYS A 92 18.05 1.19 1.73
CA LYS A 92 19.23 0.37 1.43
C LYS A 92 20.14 0.99 0.36
N CYS A 93 19.57 1.48 -0.74
CA CYS A 93 20.36 2.03 -1.85
C CYS A 93 20.31 3.55 -1.97
N GLY A 94 19.49 4.23 -1.17
CA GLY A 94 19.35 5.69 -1.20
C GLY A 94 18.73 6.24 -2.49
N ILE A 95 18.17 5.39 -3.36
CA ILE A 95 17.55 5.86 -4.60
C ILE A 95 16.29 6.66 -4.28
N SER A 96 16.15 7.85 -4.88
CA SER A 96 14.97 8.68 -4.72
C SER A 96 13.84 8.19 -5.62
N TYR A 97 12.64 8.09 -5.06
CA TYR A 97 11.42 7.76 -5.78
C TYR A 97 10.66 9.01 -6.25
N GLN A 98 11.09 10.23 -5.88
CA GLN A 98 10.49 11.47 -6.35
C GLN A 98 10.84 11.70 -7.83
N GLN A 99 9.80 11.75 -8.68
CA GLN A 99 9.86 12.61 -9.86
C GLN A 99 9.76 14.04 -9.34
N ASP A 100 10.85 14.81 -9.39
CA ASP A 100 10.77 16.25 -9.19
C ASP A 100 9.65 16.78 -10.12
N PRO A 101 8.68 17.56 -9.60
CA PRO A 101 7.90 18.39 -10.49
C PRO A 101 8.92 19.25 -11.23
N GLU A 102 8.87 19.18 -12.56
CA GLU A 102 9.63 20.01 -13.48
C GLU A 102 9.79 21.42 -12.88
N PRO A 103 11.02 21.97 -12.76
CA PRO A 103 11.21 23.27 -12.15
C PRO A 103 10.32 24.24 -12.91
N LYS A 104 9.28 24.77 -12.26
CA LYS A 104 8.45 25.83 -12.83
C LYS A 104 9.43 26.93 -13.23
N SER A 105 9.67 27.06 -14.53
CA SER A 105 10.34 28.21 -15.11
C SER A 105 9.53 29.40 -14.65
N THR A 106 10.07 30.08 -13.64
CA THR A 106 9.57 31.37 -13.20
C THR A 106 9.96 32.30 -14.34
N ASP A 107 9.10 32.31 -15.36
CA ASP A 107 9.27 33.13 -16.53
C ASP A 107 9.10 34.58 -16.06
N ARG A 108 10.22 35.27 -16.14
CA ARG A 108 10.40 36.68 -15.85
C ARG A 108 9.57 37.46 -16.87
N LYS A 109 8.54 38.16 -16.42
CA LYS A 109 8.08 39.40 -17.07
C LYS A 109 7.39 40.34 -16.09
#